data_AF-A0A350YL29-F1
#
_entry.id   AF-A0A350YL29-F1
#
_cell.length_a   1.000
_cell.length_b   1.000
_cell.length_c   1.000
_cell.angle_alpha   90.00
_cell.angle_beta   90.00
_cell.angle_gamma   90.00
#
_symmetry.space_group_name_H-M   'P 1'
#
loop_
_entity.id
_entity.type
_entity.pdbx_description
1 polymer ?
#
loop_
_entity_poly.entity_id
_entity_poly.type
_entity_poly.pdbx_seq_one_letter_code
_entity_poly.pdbx_strand_id
1 'polypeptide(L)'
;MSDLISCVIPLSKPLPPVLGVGAYLKNALCLIQGNEAWISRENGSLDSVEAITRFQTTAQAMIDTAKEKPILIAHDWHPDFPCTRWAMESGYITVGIQHHHAHAAAVMAEHGIDHPVLALTLDGFGLGKNNEAWGGELLRVDTKGFQRLGHLRTLSQPGGDVAARQPWRMGAAALFAMGRGDEIATRYAAFEGASHLAMMMQRGLNAPPTSSAGRLFDAACGLLNVMPVATFEGEAPMKLESMVTKPQVMAEGWQIEDDVLDMRPLLARLVECEAGEGANLFHGTLAAGLLEWPQKASVQTGIKQVALCGGCFFNKVLRESLSQGMMAAGLTPLLPKQMLVGDTAIALGQAYAAALKTGE
;
A
#
# COMPACT_ATOMS: atom_id res chain seq x y z
N MET A 1 -11.73 -22.36 19.25
CA MET A 1 -10.85 -22.10 18.07
C MET A 1 -11.65 -21.89 16.78
N SER A 2 -12.61 -22.74 16.41
CA SER A 2 -13.32 -22.63 15.11
C SER A 2 -14.04 -21.30 14.88
N ASP A 3 -14.51 -20.63 15.94
CA ASP A 3 -15.23 -19.35 15.79
C ASP A 3 -14.27 -18.15 15.66
N LEU A 4 -13.01 -18.29 16.10
CA LEU A 4 -12.01 -17.23 16.16
C LEU A 4 -11.20 -17.12 14.86
N ILE A 5 -10.89 -18.25 14.25
CA ILE A 5 -10.01 -18.38 13.09
C ILE A 5 -10.86 -18.35 11.82
N SER A 6 -10.53 -17.45 10.90
CA SER A 6 -11.20 -17.32 9.59
C SER A 6 -10.61 -18.29 8.57
N CYS A 7 -9.28 -18.42 8.54
CA CYS A 7 -8.57 -19.37 7.70
C CYS A 7 -7.23 -19.80 8.32
N VAL A 8 -6.69 -20.91 7.79
CA VAL A 8 -5.37 -21.43 8.14
C VAL A 8 -4.55 -21.52 6.87
N ILE A 9 -3.40 -20.85 6.86
CA ILE A 9 -2.49 -20.84 5.71
C ILE A 9 -1.36 -21.83 6.00
N PRO A 10 -1.15 -22.85 5.13
CA PRO A 10 -0.02 -23.75 5.27
C PRO A 10 1.28 -23.03 4.91
N LEU A 11 2.31 -23.20 5.74
CA LEU A 11 3.65 -22.66 5.54
C LEU A 11 4.57 -23.76 5.00
N SER A 12 5.57 -23.37 4.18
CA SER A 12 6.50 -24.33 3.55
C SER A 12 7.43 -25.04 4.52
N LYS A 13 7.62 -24.49 5.72
CA LYS A 13 8.43 -25.06 6.80
C LYS A 13 7.88 -24.67 8.18
N PRO A 14 8.20 -25.43 9.23
CA PRO A 14 7.91 -25.02 10.60
C PRO A 14 8.63 -23.72 10.96
N LEU A 15 7.93 -22.82 11.64
CA LEU A 15 8.43 -21.52 12.10
C LEU A 15 8.07 -21.31 13.58
N PRO A 16 8.87 -20.51 14.31
CA PRO A 16 8.60 -20.22 15.72
C PRO A 16 7.26 -19.52 15.92
N PRO A 17 6.61 -19.69 17.09
CA PRO A 17 5.29 -19.12 17.32
C PRO A 17 5.37 -17.60 17.48
N VAL A 18 4.78 -16.88 16.53
CA VAL A 18 4.76 -15.41 16.48
C VAL A 18 3.33 -14.93 16.26
N LEU A 19 2.92 -13.93 17.02
CA LEU A 19 1.65 -13.22 16.81
C LEU A 19 1.90 -11.91 16.05
N GLY A 20 1.35 -11.78 14.85
CA GLY A 20 1.21 -10.51 14.13
C GLY A 20 -0.12 -9.85 14.48
N VAL A 21 -0.10 -8.57 14.89
CA VAL A 21 -1.29 -7.84 15.35
C VAL A 21 -1.99 -7.01 14.28
N GLY A 22 -1.47 -7.01 13.06
CA GLY A 22 -2.08 -6.37 11.89
C GLY A 22 -1.88 -4.86 11.81
N ALA A 23 -2.71 -4.23 10.98
CA ALA A 23 -2.72 -2.79 10.73
C ALA A 23 -3.93 -2.11 11.41
N TYR A 24 -4.12 -0.82 11.14
CA TYR A 24 -5.24 -0.02 11.64
C TYR A 24 -6.56 -0.31 10.92
N LEU A 25 -6.54 -0.32 9.57
CA LEU A 25 -7.73 -0.58 8.76
C LEU A 25 -7.93 -2.08 8.58
N LYS A 26 -9.19 -2.53 8.60
CA LYS A 26 -9.58 -3.93 8.38
C LYS A 26 -8.69 -4.91 9.15
N ASN A 27 -8.48 -4.62 10.43
CA ASN A 27 -7.54 -5.33 11.27
C ASN A 27 -7.87 -6.82 11.34
N ALA A 28 -6.87 -7.67 11.13
CA ALA A 28 -6.90 -9.09 11.45
C ALA A 28 -5.60 -9.43 12.19
N LEU A 29 -5.58 -10.56 12.90
CA LEU A 29 -4.39 -11.10 13.56
C LEU A 29 -3.92 -12.37 12.87
N CYS A 30 -2.64 -12.70 13.04
CA CYS A 30 -2.05 -13.94 12.56
C CYS A 30 -1.19 -14.55 13.66
N LEU A 31 -1.47 -15.80 14.03
CA LEU A 31 -0.61 -16.57 14.92
C LEU A 31 0.04 -17.73 14.16
N ILE A 32 1.36 -17.75 14.11
CA ILE A 32 2.12 -18.88 13.58
C ILE A 32 2.21 -19.98 14.65
N GLN A 33 1.97 -21.22 14.25
CA GLN A 33 2.09 -22.43 15.07
C GLN A 33 2.72 -23.55 14.22
N GLY A 34 4.06 -23.68 14.28
CA GLY A 34 4.78 -24.65 13.46
C GLY A 34 4.64 -24.32 11.97
N ASN A 35 4.01 -25.20 11.20
CA ASN A 35 3.83 -25.06 9.75
C ASN A 35 2.47 -24.44 9.36
N GLU A 36 1.78 -23.81 10.29
CA GLU A 36 0.48 -23.18 10.06
C GLU A 36 0.50 -21.72 10.50
N ALA A 37 -0.12 -20.84 9.70
CA ALA A 37 -0.45 -19.48 10.09
C ALA A 37 -1.98 -19.38 10.27
N TRP A 38 -2.41 -19.15 11.52
CA TRP A 38 -3.82 -19.05 11.88
C TRP A 38 -4.28 -17.59 11.82
N ILE A 39 -5.18 -17.27 10.90
CA ILE A 39 -5.68 -15.91 10.68
C ILE A 39 -6.98 -15.72 11.44
N SER A 40 -7.11 -14.64 12.21
CA SER A 40 -8.37 -14.32 12.91
C SER A 40 -9.46 -13.89 11.92
N ARG A 41 -10.70 -13.84 12.38
CA ARG A 41 -11.71 -13.00 11.72
C ARG A 41 -11.30 -11.52 11.79
N GLU A 42 -11.81 -10.72 10.85
CA GLU A 42 -11.58 -9.27 10.85
C GLU A 42 -12.22 -8.60 12.07
N ASN A 43 -11.46 -7.72 12.70
CA ASN A 43 -11.88 -6.86 13.80
C ASN A 43 -12.38 -5.49 13.31
N GLY A 44 -12.38 -5.24 11.99
CA GLY A 44 -12.72 -3.94 11.41
C GLY A 44 -11.61 -2.90 11.56
N SER A 45 -11.91 -1.63 11.28
CA SER A 45 -10.99 -0.53 11.51
C SER A 45 -10.90 -0.21 13.01
N LEU A 46 -9.69 0.05 13.52
CA LEU A 46 -9.45 0.32 14.94
C LEU A 46 -9.75 1.79 15.31
N ASP A 47 -10.91 2.29 14.89
CA ASP A 47 -11.35 3.69 15.00
C ASP A 47 -12.37 3.94 16.12
N SER A 48 -12.80 2.88 16.80
CA SER A 48 -13.81 2.92 17.85
C SER A 48 -13.40 2.07 19.05
N VAL A 49 -13.91 2.42 20.24
CA VAL A 49 -13.67 1.65 21.48
C VAL A 49 -14.12 0.20 21.32
N GLU A 50 -15.25 -0.03 20.63
CA GLU A 50 -15.76 -1.37 20.36
C GLU A 50 -14.81 -2.20 19.50
N ALA A 51 -14.31 -1.63 18.40
CA ALA A 51 -13.35 -2.32 17.52
C ALA A 51 -12.04 -2.64 18.24
N ILE A 52 -11.53 -1.70 19.05
CA ILE A 52 -10.33 -1.90 19.85
C ILE A 52 -10.54 -3.00 20.90
N THR A 53 -11.68 -3.01 21.59
CA THR A 53 -12.01 -4.02 22.62
C THR A 53 -12.13 -5.42 21.99
N ARG A 54 -12.78 -5.50 20.82
CA ARG A 54 -12.88 -6.73 20.04
C ARG A 54 -11.49 -7.25 19.66
N PHE A 55 -10.64 -6.40 19.09
CA PHE A 55 -9.25 -6.73 18.78
C PHE A 55 -8.50 -7.28 20.01
N GLN A 56 -8.56 -6.59 21.16
CA GLN A 56 -7.87 -7.00 22.39
C GLN A 56 -8.34 -8.37 22.88
N THR A 57 -9.66 -8.60 22.85
CA THR A 57 -10.26 -9.88 23.24
C THR A 57 -9.84 -11.00 22.28
N THR A 58 -9.84 -10.74 20.97
CA THR A 58 -9.38 -11.69 19.95
C THR A 58 -7.90 -12.02 20.13
N ALA A 59 -7.04 -11.02 20.33
CA ALA A 59 -5.61 -11.21 20.54
C ALA A 59 -5.32 -12.09 21.77
N GLN A 60 -5.96 -11.77 22.90
CA GLN A 60 -5.82 -12.53 24.13
C GLN A 60 -6.34 -13.97 23.96
N ALA A 61 -7.49 -14.16 23.32
CA ALA A 61 -8.05 -15.48 23.04
C ALA A 61 -7.13 -16.33 22.13
N MET A 62 -6.48 -15.72 21.13
CA MET A 62 -5.50 -16.42 20.29
C MET A 62 -4.29 -16.87 21.10
N ILE A 63 -3.77 -16.01 21.99
CA ILE A 63 -2.66 -16.36 22.90
C ILE A 63 -3.06 -17.50 23.83
N ASP A 64 -4.26 -17.45 24.41
CA ASP A 64 -4.74 -18.43 25.39
C ASP A 64 -5.03 -19.80 24.79
N THR A 65 -5.43 -19.84 23.52
CA THR A 65 -5.75 -21.07 22.80
C THR A 65 -4.61 -21.63 21.95
N ALA A 66 -3.47 -20.94 21.92
CA ALA A 66 -2.27 -21.38 21.20
C ALA A 66 -1.74 -22.73 21.72
N LYS A 67 -1.24 -23.59 20.81
CA LYS A 67 -0.55 -24.84 21.19
C LYS A 67 0.76 -24.50 21.90
N GLU A 68 1.48 -23.52 21.36
CA GLU A 68 2.68 -22.92 21.94
C GLU A 68 2.48 -21.41 22.08
N LYS A 69 2.83 -20.86 23.24
CA LYS A 69 2.71 -19.41 23.48
C LYS A 69 3.62 -18.65 22.49
N PRO A 70 3.20 -17.48 21.98
CA PRO A 70 4.07 -16.67 21.13
C PRO A 70 5.36 -16.32 21.87
N ILE A 71 6.50 -16.48 21.21
CA ILE A 71 7.78 -16.04 21.78
C ILE A 71 7.97 -14.52 21.62
N LEU A 72 7.27 -13.90 20.68
CA LEU A 72 7.24 -12.46 20.44
C LEU A 72 5.95 -12.03 19.72
N ILE A 73 5.69 -10.73 19.74
CA ILE A 73 4.58 -10.08 19.02
C ILE A 73 5.13 -9.10 17.97
N ALA A 74 4.74 -9.31 16.72
CA ALA A 74 5.08 -8.43 15.61
C ALA A 74 3.96 -7.39 15.39
N HIS A 75 4.34 -6.14 15.18
CA HIS A 75 3.41 -5.01 14.98
C HIS A 75 3.89 -4.07 13.88
N ASP A 76 3.02 -3.15 13.45
CA ASP A 76 3.38 -2.14 12.44
C ASP A 76 4.38 -1.12 13.02
N TRP A 77 5.18 -0.48 12.16
CA TRP A 77 6.02 0.66 12.56
C TRP A 77 5.21 1.85 13.07
N HIS A 78 3.94 2.00 12.69
CA HIS A 78 3.13 3.11 13.14
C HIS A 78 2.89 3.07 14.66
N PRO A 79 3.43 4.02 15.45
CA PRO A 79 3.39 3.95 16.90
C PRO A 79 1.99 4.20 17.48
N ASP A 80 1.16 4.99 16.80
CA ASP A 80 -0.15 5.39 17.31
C ASP A 80 -1.26 4.35 17.07
N PHE A 81 -1.01 3.32 16.26
CA PHE A 81 -2.01 2.28 16.01
C PHE A 81 -2.39 1.61 17.33
N PRO A 82 -3.69 1.44 17.64
CA PRO A 82 -4.11 0.79 18.87
C PRO A 82 -3.54 -0.62 19.04
N CYS A 83 -3.39 -1.38 17.94
CA CYS A 83 -2.76 -2.70 17.95
C CYS A 83 -1.26 -2.65 18.26
N THR A 84 -0.53 -1.66 17.73
CA THR A 84 0.89 -1.43 18.04
C THR A 84 1.10 -1.09 19.50
N ARG A 85 0.32 -0.15 20.06
CA ARG A 85 0.38 0.20 21.49
C ARG A 85 0.07 -1.00 22.39
N TRP A 86 -0.98 -1.74 22.07
CA TRP A 86 -1.32 -2.97 22.78
C TRP A 86 -0.17 -3.99 22.76
N ALA A 87 0.47 -4.20 21.60
CA ALA A 87 1.61 -5.11 21.48
C ALA A 87 2.76 -4.66 22.40
N MET A 88 3.11 -3.37 22.39
CA MET A 88 4.18 -2.80 23.22
C MET A 88 3.89 -2.89 24.73
N GLU A 89 2.61 -2.84 25.12
CA GLU A 89 2.17 -2.92 26.52
C GLU A 89 1.90 -4.37 26.99
N SER A 90 1.98 -5.35 26.09
CA SER A 90 1.60 -6.75 26.36
C SER A 90 2.52 -7.52 27.31
N GLY A 91 3.73 -7.01 27.56
CA GLY A 91 4.79 -7.70 28.31
C GLY A 91 5.56 -8.77 27.51
N TYR A 92 5.22 -9.01 26.25
CA TYR A 92 6.01 -9.83 25.34
C TYR A 92 7.19 -9.04 24.74
N ILE A 93 8.19 -9.77 24.24
CA ILE A 93 9.15 -9.19 23.30
C ILE A 93 8.39 -8.74 22.05
N THR A 94 8.67 -7.53 21.58
CA THR A 94 8.02 -6.98 20.39
C THR A 94 9.00 -6.68 19.27
N VAL A 95 8.51 -6.74 18.03
CA VAL A 95 9.26 -6.32 16.84
C VAL A 95 8.38 -5.51 15.90
N GLY A 96 8.86 -4.32 15.54
CA GLY A 96 8.24 -3.49 14.52
C GLY A 96 8.59 -3.98 13.12
N ILE A 97 7.57 -4.25 12.31
CA ILE A 97 7.69 -4.59 10.89
C ILE A 97 7.10 -3.46 10.06
N GLN A 98 7.83 -3.02 9.05
CA GLN A 98 7.36 -1.95 8.17
C GLN A 98 6.15 -2.41 7.35
N HIS A 99 5.16 -1.52 7.18
CA HIS A 99 3.88 -1.83 6.55
C HIS A 99 4.00 -2.48 5.16
N HIS A 100 4.76 -1.86 4.25
CA HIS A 100 4.93 -2.35 2.88
C HIS A 100 5.79 -3.62 2.82
N HIS A 101 6.76 -3.76 3.71
CA HIS A 101 7.48 -5.01 3.92
C HIS A 101 6.54 -6.12 4.38
N ALA A 102 5.60 -5.85 5.29
CA ALA A 102 4.59 -6.82 5.71
C ALA A 102 3.68 -7.23 4.53
N HIS A 103 3.23 -6.29 3.69
CA HIS A 103 2.50 -6.62 2.47
C HIS A 103 3.26 -7.61 1.57
N ALA A 104 4.55 -7.38 1.35
CA ALA A 104 5.39 -8.28 0.56
C ALA A 104 5.62 -9.64 1.24
N ALA A 105 5.92 -9.63 2.54
CA ALA A 105 6.15 -10.84 3.33
C ALA A 105 4.90 -11.73 3.41
N ALA A 106 3.69 -11.15 3.39
CA ALA A 106 2.44 -11.91 3.33
C ALA A 106 2.35 -12.72 2.02
N VAL A 107 2.68 -12.10 0.88
CA VAL A 107 2.75 -12.80 -0.41
C VAL A 107 3.82 -13.90 -0.37
N MET A 108 5.00 -13.60 0.17
CA MET A 108 6.06 -14.61 0.32
C MET A 108 5.61 -15.82 1.15
N ALA A 109 4.88 -15.60 2.25
CA ALA A 109 4.36 -16.66 3.10
C ALA A 109 3.43 -17.61 2.32
N GLU A 110 2.48 -17.07 1.56
CA GLU A 110 1.53 -17.86 0.77
C GLU A 110 2.17 -18.62 -0.40
N HIS A 111 3.32 -18.13 -0.87
CA HIS A 111 4.11 -18.80 -1.91
C HIS A 111 5.21 -19.69 -1.34
N GLY A 112 5.40 -19.73 -0.02
CA GLY A 112 6.44 -20.51 0.64
C GLY A 112 7.86 -20.05 0.30
N ILE A 113 8.01 -18.76 -0.02
CA ILE A 113 9.28 -18.17 -0.50
C ILE A 113 10.11 -17.65 0.67
N ASP A 114 11.34 -18.11 0.77
CA ASP A 114 12.34 -17.67 1.75
C ASP A 114 13.66 -17.19 1.10
N HIS A 115 13.62 -16.83 -0.19
CA HIS A 115 14.71 -16.20 -0.90
C HIS A 115 14.32 -14.77 -1.34
N PRO A 116 15.29 -13.93 -1.76
CA PRO A 116 14.99 -12.56 -2.16
C PRO A 116 13.96 -12.46 -3.29
N VAL A 117 13.04 -11.50 -3.17
CA VAL A 117 12.06 -11.10 -4.20
C VAL A 117 12.07 -9.59 -4.41
N LEU A 118 11.63 -9.14 -5.58
CA LEU A 118 11.19 -7.76 -5.74
C LEU A 118 9.75 -7.66 -5.23
N ALA A 119 9.36 -6.50 -4.74
CA ALA A 119 7.97 -6.22 -4.36
C ALA A 119 7.57 -4.84 -4.84
N LEU A 120 6.47 -4.80 -5.58
CA LEU A 120 5.78 -3.56 -5.94
C LEU A 120 4.63 -3.39 -4.96
N THR A 121 4.80 -2.50 -3.98
CA THR A 121 3.85 -2.28 -2.89
C THR A 121 3.11 -0.96 -3.09
N LEU A 122 1.84 -1.03 -3.50
CA LEU A 122 1.04 0.14 -3.92
C LEU A 122 -0.18 0.29 -3.01
N ASP A 123 -0.21 1.36 -2.21
CA ASP A 123 -1.22 1.58 -1.19
C ASP A 123 -1.56 3.07 -0.99
N GLY A 124 -2.49 3.35 -0.07
CA GLY A 124 -2.84 4.70 0.37
C GLY A 124 -1.80 5.30 1.31
N PHE A 125 -1.39 4.58 2.35
CA PHE A 125 -0.43 5.07 3.34
C PHE A 125 0.22 3.91 4.10
N GLY A 126 1.51 4.03 4.38
CA GLY A 126 2.19 3.27 5.42
C GLY A 126 3.42 4.02 5.91
N LEU A 127 3.74 3.89 7.20
CA LEU A 127 4.84 4.65 7.79
C LEU A 127 6.18 4.17 7.22
N GLY A 128 6.89 5.10 6.59
CA GLY A 128 8.25 4.92 6.08
C GLY A 128 9.32 5.29 7.11
N LYS A 129 10.58 5.15 6.70
CA LYS A 129 11.70 5.70 7.48
C LYS A 129 11.55 7.22 7.62
N ASN A 130 12.04 7.79 8.72
CA ASN A 130 11.98 9.24 8.98
C ASN A 130 10.56 9.82 8.95
N ASN A 131 9.53 9.03 9.28
CA ASN A 131 8.12 9.41 9.24
C ASN A 131 7.60 9.82 7.85
N GLU A 132 8.22 9.31 6.78
CA GLU A 132 7.72 9.50 5.42
C GLU A 132 6.39 8.77 5.21
N ALA A 133 5.48 9.36 4.44
CA ALA A 133 4.26 8.70 4.00
C ALA A 133 4.53 7.88 2.72
N TRP A 134 4.69 6.57 2.88
CA TRP A 134 4.89 5.64 1.76
C TRP A 134 3.55 5.14 1.21
N GLY A 135 3.58 4.62 -0.02
CA GLY A 135 2.42 3.99 -0.65
C GLY A 135 2.63 3.66 -2.13
N GLY A 136 3.85 3.77 -2.65
CA GLY A 136 4.15 3.53 -4.05
C GLY A 136 5.61 3.14 -4.19
N GLU A 137 5.97 1.99 -3.63
CA GLU A 137 7.36 1.61 -3.42
C GLU A 137 7.75 0.39 -4.27
N LEU A 138 9.00 0.40 -4.74
CA LEU A 138 9.69 -0.79 -5.23
C LEU A 138 10.70 -1.23 -4.17
N LEU A 139 10.52 -2.44 -3.64
CA LEU A 139 11.34 -3.01 -2.58
C LEU A 139 12.08 -4.25 -3.08
N ARG A 140 13.25 -4.52 -2.51
CA ARG A 140 13.85 -5.87 -2.45
C ARG A 140 13.58 -6.41 -1.04
N VAL A 141 12.96 -7.58 -0.95
CA VAL A 141 12.57 -8.21 0.32
C VAL A 141 13.19 -9.59 0.43
N ASP A 142 13.75 -9.93 1.58
CA ASP A 142 14.31 -11.23 1.91
C ASP A 142 14.06 -11.61 3.39
N THR A 143 14.63 -12.72 3.86
CA THR A 143 14.43 -13.21 5.25
C THR A 143 14.93 -12.25 6.32
N LYS A 144 15.85 -11.33 5.95
CA LYS A 144 16.51 -10.41 6.89
C LYS A 144 15.80 -9.06 6.97
N GLY A 145 14.95 -8.75 5.99
CA GLY A 145 14.15 -7.55 5.94
C GLY A 145 13.98 -7.04 4.52
N PHE A 146 14.09 -5.73 4.36
CA PHE A 146 13.85 -5.08 3.07
C PHE A 146 14.81 -3.94 2.78
N GLN A 147 14.98 -3.65 1.49
CA GLN A 147 15.64 -2.47 0.97
C GLN A 147 14.67 -1.75 0.03
N ARG A 148 14.47 -0.45 0.24
CA ARG A 148 13.74 0.40 -0.70
C ARG A 148 14.66 0.63 -1.90
N LEU A 149 14.27 0.12 -3.06
CA LEU A 149 14.99 0.30 -4.31
C LEU A 149 14.55 1.59 -5.01
N GLY A 150 13.27 1.94 -4.89
CA GLY A 150 12.72 3.16 -5.48
C GLY A 150 11.36 3.51 -4.90
N HIS A 151 10.88 4.72 -5.22
CA HIS A 151 9.51 5.15 -4.93
C HIS A 151 8.88 5.98 -6.06
N LEU A 152 7.55 6.12 -6.04
CA LEU A 152 6.87 7.13 -6.86
C LEU A 152 7.35 8.52 -6.45
N ARG A 153 7.52 9.42 -7.43
CA ARG A 153 7.83 10.82 -7.14
C ARG A 153 6.79 11.39 -6.20
N THR A 154 7.26 12.01 -5.12
CA THR A 154 6.39 12.51 -4.06
C THR A 154 5.53 13.66 -4.55
N LEU A 155 4.25 13.64 -4.17
CA LEU A 155 3.34 14.77 -4.26
C LEU A 155 3.10 15.34 -2.86
N SER A 156 2.74 16.62 -2.77
CA SER A 156 2.23 17.19 -1.50
C SER A 156 0.82 16.67 -1.23
N GLN A 157 0.49 16.40 0.02
CA GLN A 157 -0.84 15.98 0.46
C GLN A 157 -1.53 17.11 1.26
N PRO A 158 -2.04 18.17 0.60
CA PRO A 158 -2.56 19.34 1.30
C PRO A 158 -3.82 19.03 2.10
N GLY A 159 -3.75 19.19 3.41
CA GLY A 159 -4.83 18.86 4.36
C GLY A 159 -4.69 17.48 5.01
N GLY A 160 -3.56 16.78 4.82
CA GLY A 160 -3.33 15.47 5.44
C GLY A 160 -4.41 14.47 5.04
N ASP A 161 -5.02 13.80 6.01
CA ASP A 161 -6.03 12.74 5.79
C ASP A 161 -7.25 13.21 4.97
N VAL A 162 -7.57 14.51 5.02
CA VAL A 162 -8.69 15.08 4.24
C VAL A 162 -8.47 14.90 2.74
N ALA A 163 -7.21 14.89 2.28
CA ALA A 163 -6.88 14.71 0.86
C ALA A 163 -7.35 13.36 0.31
N ALA A 164 -7.42 12.31 1.14
CA ALA A 164 -7.92 10.99 0.76
C ALA A 164 -9.43 10.96 0.47
N ARG A 165 -10.19 11.95 0.98
CA ARG A 165 -11.64 12.11 0.74
C ARG A 165 -11.96 13.29 -0.17
N GLN A 166 -10.97 14.09 -0.54
CA GLN A 166 -11.14 15.24 -1.42
C GLN A 166 -10.13 15.19 -2.57
N PRO A 167 -10.31 14.29 -3.56
CA PRO A 167 -9.42 14.16 -4.71
C PRO A 167 -9.06 15.47 -5.42
N TRP A 168 -9.94 16.48 -5.42
CA TRP A 168 -9.62 17.81 -5.96
C TRP A 168 -8.35 18.43 -5.34
N ARG A 169 -8.07 18.15 -4.05
CA ARG A 169 -6.86 18.59 -3.34
C ARG A 169 -5.59 17.95 -3.91
N MET A 170 -5.67 16.67 -4.27
CA MET A 170 -4.56 15.98 -4.92
C MET A 170 -4.40 16.42 -6.38
N GLY A 171 -5.50 16.77 -7.07
CA GLY A 171 -5.45 17.43 -8.37
C GLY A 171 -4.74 18.80 -8.30
N ALA A 172 -5.03 19.60 -7.27
CA ALA A 172 -4.30 20.84 -6.99
C ALA A 172 -2.81 20.59 -6.68
N ALA A 173 -2.49 19.53 -5.93
CA ALA A 173 -1.10 19.15 -5.65
C ALA A 173 -0.34 18.74 -6.92
N ALA A 174 -1.00 18.03 -7.84
CA ALA A 174 -0.41 17.72 -9.15
C ALA A 174 -0.13 18.99 -9.97
N LEU A 175 -1.09 19.93 -10.05
CA LEU A 175 -0.87 21.22 -10.72
C LEU A 175 0.34 21.96 -10.12
N PHE A 176 0.42 22.04 -8.79
CA PHE A 176 1.54 22.66 -8.11
C PHE A 176 2.89 21.98 -8.42
N ALA A 177 2.94 20.64 -8.38
CA ALA A 177 4.15 19.87 -8.69
C ALA A 177 4.62 20.00 -10.15
N MET A 178 3.73 20.42 -11.06
CA MET A 178 4.01 20.71 -12.46
C MET A 178 4.31 22.21 -12.72
N GLY A 179 4.38 23.03 -11.67
CA GLY A 179 4.60 24.48 -11.81
C GLY A 179 3.36 25.27 -12.25
N ARG A 180 2.18 24.64 -12.23
CA ARG A 180 0.88 25.20 -12.64
C ARG A 180 0.03 25.65 -11.43
N GLY A 181 0.70 26.11 -10.37
CA GLY A 181 0.04 26.47 -9.10
C GLY A 181 -0.99 27.61 -9.24
N ASP A 182 -0.77 28.53 -10.18
CA ASP A 182 -1.65 29.68 -10.42
C ASP A 182 -3.04 29.28 -10.97
N GLU A 183 -3.16 28.09 -11.56
CA GLU A 183 -4.43 27.58 -12.11
C GLU A 183 -5.37 27.03 -11.03
N ILE A 184 -4.84 26.71 -9.84
CA ILE A 184 -5.59 26.03 -8.77
C ILE A 184 -6.82 26.84 -8.35
N ALA A 185 -6.66 28.16 -8.15
CA ALA A 185 -7.73 29.03 -7.68
C ALA A 185 -8.91 29.08 -8.68
N THR A 186 -8.62 29.14 -9.98
CA THR A 186 -9.64 29.18 -11.03
C THR A 186 -10.32 27.83 -11.21
N ARG A 187 -9.52 26.75 -11.26
CA ARG A 187 -10.03 25.41 -11.59
C ARG A 187 -10.87 24.80 -10.48
N TYR A 188 -10.53 25.11 -9.23
CA TYR A 188 -11.21 24.61 -8.05
C TYR A 188 -11.96 25.72 -7.30
N ALA A 189 -12.39 26.77 -8.01
CA ALA A 189 -13.08 27.93 -7.42
C ALA A 189 -14.37 27.57 -6.65
N ALA A 190 -14.99 26.43 -6.95
CA ALA A 190 -16.15 25.91 -6.24
C ALA A 190 -15.82 25.36 -4.84
N PHE A 191 -14.54 25.13 -4.52
CA PHE A 191 -14.10 24.57 -3.25
C PHE A 191 -13.48 25.64 -2.37
N GLU A 192 -13.96 25.72 -1.14
CA GLU A 192 -13.46 26.66 -0.14
C GLU A 192 -11.96 26.44 0.12
N GLY A 193 -11.20 27.54 0.14
CA GLY A 193 -9.77 27.52 0.41
C GLY A 193 -8.88 27.09 -0.75
N ALA A 194 -9.43 26.80 -1.94
CA ALA A 194 -8.64 26.43 -3.12
C ALA A 194 -7.54 27.47 -3.46
N SER A 195 -7.86 28.76 -3.36
CA SER A 195 -6.92 29.87 -3.61
C SER A 195 -5.72 29.90 -2.66
N HIS A 196 -5.78 29.23 -1.51
CA HIS A 196 -4.71 29.21 -0.52
C HIS A 196 -3.82 27.96 -0.63
N LEU A 197 -4.24 26.93 -1.36
CA LEU A 197 -3.52 25.64 -1.40
C LEU A 197 -2.10 25.76 -1.97
N ALA A 198 -1.91 26.56 -3.03
CA ALA A 198 -0.59 26.77 -3.60
C ALA A 198 0.40 27.34 -2.57
N MET A 199 -0.05 28.35 -1.79
CA MET A 199 0.75 28.94 -0.72
C MET A 199 1.02 27.93 0.42
N MET A 200 0.01 27.13 0.81
CA MET A 200 0.18 26.11 1.84
C MET A 200 1.25 25.09 1.45
N MET A 201 1.20 24.58 0.22
CA MET A 201 2.20 23.63 -0.29
C MET A 201 3.59 24.26 -0.41
N GLN A 202 3.67 25.49 -0.93
CA GLN A 202 4.93 26.24 -1.01
C GLN A 202 5.61 26.42 0.35
N ARG A 203 4.81 26.61 1.42
CA ARG A 203 5.31 26.79 2.80
C ARG A 203 5.41 25.47 3.59
N GLY A 204 5.05 24.33 3.00
CA GLY A 204 5.01 23.04 3.69
C GLY A 204 4.01 22.98 4.85
N LEU A 205 2.98 23.83 4.85
CA LEU A 205 2.01 23.94 5.94
C LEU A 205 0.88 22.92 5.76
N ASN A 206 0.81 21.92 6.64
CA ASN A 206 -0.18 20.85 6.59
C ASN A 206 -0.29 20.19 5.19
N ALA A 207 0.86 19.99 4.55
CA ALA A 207 0.98 19.43 3.22
C ALA A 207 2.16 18.44 3.15
N PRO A 208 2.14 17.37 3.98
CA PRO A 208 3.25 16.42 4.02
C PRO A 208 3.49 15.79 2.63
N PRO A 209 4.74 15.49 2.27
CA PRO A 209 5.03 14.76 1.05
C PRO A 209 4.60 13.29 1.18
N THR A 210 4.14 12.71 0.08
CA THR A 210 3.73 11.30 0.01
C THR A 210 4.14 10.67 -1.31
N SER A 211 4.67 9.45 -1.26
CA SER A 211 4.91 8.59 -2.45
C SER A 211 3.73 7.67 -2.74
N SER A 212 2.55 7.96 -2.17
CA SER A 212 1.36 7.11 -2.27
C SER A 212 0.83 6.96 -3.69
N ALA A 213 0.67 5.71 -4.12
CA ALA A 213 -0.04 5.37 -5.34
C ALA A 213 -1.52 5.73 -5.21
N GLY A 214 -2.14 5.49 -4.05
CA GLY A 214 -3.53 5.91 -3.80
C GLY A 214 -3.73 7.41 -4.01
N ARG A 215 -2.81 8.24 -3.51
CA ARG A 215 -2.84 9.70 -3.70
C ARG A 215 -2.54 10.11 -5.14
N LEU A 216 -1.77 9.32 -5.90
CA LEU A 216 -1.59 9.51 -7.34
C LEU A 216 -2.90 9.22 -8.12
N PHE A 217 -3.64 8.16 -7.75
CA PHE A 217 -4.99 7.92 -8.28
C PHE A 217 -5.94 9.08 -7.96
N ASP A 218 -5.92 9.58 -6.72
CA ASP A 218 -6.73 10.73 -6.31
C ASP A 218 -6.33 11.99 -7.10
N ALA A 219 -5.04 12.19 -7.38
CA ALA A 219 -4.58 13.28 -8.22
C ALA A 219 -5.15 13.20 -9.63
N ALA A 220 -5.10 12.02 -10.26
CA ALA A 220 -5.73 11.80 -11.57
C ALA A 220 -7.24 12.06 -11.53
N CYS A 221 -7.94 11.59 -10.49
CA CYS A 221 -9.37 11.85 -10.30
C CYS A 221 -9.66 13.36 -10.18
N GLY A 222 -8.88 14.07 -9.35
CA GLY A 222 -8.99 15.51 -9.17
C GLY A 222 -8.68 16.29 -10.45
N LEU A 223 -7.76 15.82 -11.28
CA LEU A 223 -7.46 16.42 -12.57
C LEU A 223 -8.57 16.19 -13.59
N LEU A 224 -9.18 15.01 -13.60
CA LEU A 224 -10.25 14.65 -14.53
C LEU A 224 -11.65 15.06 -14.06
N ASN A 225 -11.73 15.76 -12.92
CA ASN A 225 -12.98 16.12 -12.23
C ASN A 225 -13.89 14.90 -11.96
N VAL A 226 -13.28 13.74 -11.69
CA VAL A 226 -13.96 12.51 -11.30
C VAL A 226 -14.08 12.49 -9.78
N MET A 227 -15.30 12.64 -9.28
CA MET A 227 -15.61 12.57 -7.85
C MET A 227 -14.68 13.45 -7.00
N PRO A 228 -14.77 14.78 -7.12
CA PRO A 228 -13.86 15.69 -6.42
C PRO A 228 -13.97 15.57 -4.89
N VAL A 229 -15.10 15.09 -4.36
CA VAL A 229 -15.31 14.74 -2.95
C VAL A 229 -15.87 13.33 -2.87
N ALA A 230 -15.21 12.46 -2.10
CA ALA A 230 -15.56 11.07 -1.87
C ALA A 230 -16.13 10.86 -0.46
N THR A 231 -17.00 9.86 -0.33
CA THR A 231 -17.63 9.46 0.93
C THR A 231 -16.73 8.55 1.77
N PHE A 232 -15.88 7.75 1.13
CA PHE A 232 -14.87 6.92 1.77
C PHE A 232 -13.57 6.88 0.96
N GLU A 233 -12.48 6.43 1.60
CA GLU A 233 -11.18 6.32 0.94
C GLU A 233 -11.20 5.24 -0.16
N GLY A 234 -10.76 5.60 -1.36
CA GLY A 234 -10.72 4.71 -2.52
C GLY A 234 -11.93 4.80 -3.44
N GLU A 235 -13.00 5.52 -3.07
CA GLU A 235 -14.21 5.63 -3.90
C GLU A 235 -13.94 6.29 -5.27
N ALA A 236 -13.20 7.39 -5.29
CA ALA A 236 -12.86 8.09 -6.54
C ALA A 236 -11.96 7.24 -7.46
N PRO A 237 -10.88 6.59 -6.96
CA PRO A 237 -10.12 5.61 -7.74
C PRO A 237 -10.99 4.47 -8.31
N MET A 238 -11.92 3.91 -7.53
CA MET A 238 -12.87 2.89 -8.02
C MET A 238 -13.77 3.43 -9.14
N LYS A 239 -14.24 4.68 -9.00
CA LYS A 239 -15.03 5.35 -10.04
C LYS A 239 -14.21 5.52 -11.31
N LEU A 240 -12.96 5.97 -11.20
CA LEU A 240 -12.06 6.13 -12.34
C LEU A 240 -11.78 4.79 -13.03
N GLU A 241 -11.56 3.72 -12.27
CA GLU A 241 -11.40 2.37 -12.81
C GLU A 241 -12.63 1.94 -13.62
N SER A 242 -13.84 2.20 -13.12
CA SER A 242 -15.08 1.84 -13.81
C SER A 242 -15.28 2.55 -15.17
N MET A 243 -14.52 3.61 -15.43
CA MET A 243 -14.55 4.37 -16.69
C MET A 243 -13.57 3.83 -17.72
N VAL A 244 -12.71 2.87 -17.36
CA VAL A 244 -11.76 2.25 -18.29
C VAL A 244 -12.50 1.33 -19.25
N THR A 245 -12.28 1.53 -20.54
CA THR A 245 -12.78 0.67 -21.62
C THR A 245 -11.66 -0.11 -22.28
N LYS A 246 -10.53 0.56 -22.57
CA LYS A 246 -9.32 -0.04 -23.12
C LYS A 246 -8.12 0.82 -22.69
N PRO A 247 -7.25 0.32 -21.80
CA PRO A 247 -6.06 1.04 -21.38
C PRO A 247 -5.22 1.51 -22.58
N GLN A 248 -4.77 2.76 -22.52
CA GLN A 248 -3.91 3.37 -23.53
C GLN A 248 -2.62 3.86 -22.87
N VAL A 249 -1.51 3.70 -23.58
CA VAL A 249 -0.18 4.06 -23.08
C VAL A 249 0.31 5.31 -23.80
N MET A 250 0.62 6.35 -23.03
CA MET A 250 1.42 7.48 -23.50
C MET A 250 2.90 7.15 -23.28
N ALA A 251 3.65 6.87 -24.34
CA ALA A 251 5.05 6.42 -24.23
C ALA A 251 5.95 7.40 -23.46
N GLU A 252 5.71 8.70 -23.59
CA GLU A 252 6.43 9.77 -22.86
C GLU A 252 5.70 10.19 -21.57
N GLY A 253 4.82 9.34 -21.06
CA GLY A 253 3.96 9.65 -19.92
C GLY A 253 4.61 9.44 -18.54
N TRP A 254 5.81 8.86 -18.49
CA TRP A 254 6.56 8.67 -17.26
C TRP A 254 8.08 8.79 -17.50
N GLN A 255 8.81 8.98 -16.42
CA GLN A 255 10.27 8.96 -16.39
C GLN A 255 10.75 8.18 -15.16
N ILE A 256 11.91 7.53 -15.25
CA ILE A 256 12.56 6.89 -14.10
C ILE A 256 13.98 7.45 -14.02
N GLU A 257 14.22 8.26 -12.99
CA GLU A 257 15.52 8.89 -12.70
C GLU A 257 15.88 8.62 -11.24
N ASP A 258 17.10 8.16 -10.98
CA ASP A 258 17.58 7.78 -9.64
C ASP A 258 16.59 6.88 -8.88
N ASP A 259 16.07 5.88 -9.59
CA ASP A 259 15.05 4.92 -9.13
C ASP A 259 13.70 5.53 -8.69
N VAL A 260 13.46 6.81 -8.99
CA VAL A 260 12.19 7.50 -8.75
C VAL A 260 11.31 7.48 -10.00
N LEU A 261 10.15 6.85 -9.91
CA LEU A 261 9.15 6.82 -10.98
C LEU A 261 8.30 8.11 -10.95
N ASP A 262 8.48 8.95 -11.96
CA ASP A 262 7.81 10.23 -12.11
C ASP A 262 6.68 10.17 -13.14
N MET A 263 5.45 10.36 -12.67
CA MET A 263 4.23 10.34 -13.48
C MET A 263 3.74 11.75 -13.85
N ARG A 264 4.48 12.82 -13.54
CA ARG A 264 4.10 14.19 -13.89
C ARG A 264 3.82 14.40 -15.39
N PRO A 265 4.55 13.79 -16.34
CA PRO A 265 4.22 13.94 -17.76
C PRO A 265 2.80 13.43 -18.09
N LEU A 266 2.40 12.28 -17.54
CA LEU A 266 1.03 11.77 -17.63
C LEU A 266 0.04 12.74 -16.98
N LEU A 267 0.31 13.19 -15.75
CA LEU A 267 -0.59 14.12 -15.05
C LEU A 267 -0.79 15.43 -15.84
N ALA A 268 0.24 15.95 -16.50
CA ALA A 268 0.15 17.13 -17.34
C ALA A 268 -0.81 16.92 -18.51
N ARG A 269 -0.77 15.73 -19.13
CA ARG A 269 -1.69 15.37 -20.20
C ARG A 269 -3.13 15.23 -19.71
N LEU A 270 -3.35 14.68 -18.52
CA LEU A 270 -4.69 14.51 -17.95
C LEU A 270 -5.43 15.82 -17.69
N VAL A 271 -4.73 16.95 -17.54
CA VAL A 271 -5.37 18.26 -17.34
C VAL A 271 -6.31 18.62 -18.50
N GLU A 272 -5.96 18.17 -19.70
CA GLU A 272 -6.65 18.48 -20.97
C GLU A 272 -7.53 17.33 -21.47
N CYS A 273 -7.73 16.27 -20.67
CA CYS A 273 -8.51 15.09 -21.04
C CYS A 273 -9.91 15.12 -20.43
N GLU A 274 -10.88 14.61 -21.18
CA GLU A 274 -12.17 14.21 -20.63
C GLU A 274 -12.01 12.95 -19.77
N ALA A 275 -12.89 12.77 -18.77
CA ALA A 275 -12.74 11.72 -17.76
C ALA A 275 -12.57 10.30 -18.34
N GLY A 276 -13.33 9.94 -19.39
CA GLY A 276 -13.24 8.61 -20.01
C GLY A 276 -11.94 8.37 -20.79
N GLU A 277 -11.46 9.37 -21.53
CA GLU A 277 -10.15 9.32 -22.20
C GLU A 277 -9.03 9.25 -21.15
N GLY A 278 -9.11 10.13 -20.15
CA GLY A 278 -8.14 10.21 -19.06
C GLY A 278 -8.06 8.93 -18.24
N ALA A 279 -9.18 8.24 -17.98
CA ALA A 279 -9.19 6.96 -17.28
C ALA A 279 -8.38 5.89 -18.03
N ASN A 280 -8.59 5.76 -19.35
CA ASN A 280 -7.85 4.83 -20.20
C ASN A 280 -6.36 5.16 -20.24
N LEU A 281 -6.04 6.45 -20.42
CA LEU A 281 -4.66 6.92 -20.52
C LEU A 281 -3.92 6.77 -19.20
N PHE A 282 -4.56 7.10 -18.08
CA PHE A 282 -3.99 6.99 -16.75
C PHE A 282 -3.62 5.55 -16.41
N HIS A 283 -4.58 4.63 -16.51
CA HIS A 283 -4.34 3.24 -16.14
C HIS A 283 -3.30 2.56 -17.04
N GLY A 284 -3.37 2.78 -18.37
CA GLY A 284 -2.42 2.18 -19.29
C GLY A 284 -1.00 2.72 -19.10
N THR A 285 -0.85 4.04 -18.97
CA THR A 285 0.45 4.68 -18.79
C THR A 285 1.06 4.38 -17.43
N LEU A 286 0.25 4.39 -16.35
CA LEU A 286 0.70 4.00 -15.02
C LEU A 286 1.18 2.54 -15.00
N ALA A 287 0.42 1.62 -15.60
CA ALA A 287 0.83 0.21 -15.68
C ALA A 287 2.15 0.04 -16.46
N ALA A 288 2.37 0.82 -17.53
CA ALA A 288 3.61 0.76 -18.30
C ALA A 288 4.82 1.24 -17.47
N GLY A 289 4.72 2.37 -16.77
CA GLY A 289 5.79 2.85 -15.90
C GLY A 289 6.09 1.91 -14.73
N LEU A 290 5.03 1.38 -14.10
CA LEU A 290 5.15 0.38 -13.02
C LEU A 290 5.67 -0.99 -13.49
N LEU A 291 5.61 -1.29 -14.80
CA LEU A 291 6.20 -2.49 -15.39
C LEU A 291 7.69 -2.30 -15.66
N GLU A 292 8.08 -1.15 -16.23
CA GLU A 292 9.48 -0.84 -16.54
C GLU A 292 10.36 -0.83 -15.29
N TRP A 293 9.80 -0.39 -14.17
CA TRP A 293 10.53 -0.21 -12.93
C TRP A 293 11.10 -1.51 -12.31
N PRO A 294 10.29 -2.56 -12.03
CA PRO A 294 10.82 -3.86 -11.62
C PRO A 294 11.62 -4.58 -12.72
N GLN A 295 11.40 -4.28 -14.00
CA GLN A 295 12.26 -4.80 -15.07
C GLN A 295 13.70 -4.29 -14.94
N LYS A 296 13.88 -2.97 -14.72
CA LYS A 296 15.22 -2.38 -14.47
C LYS A 296 15.88 -2.99 -13.24
N ALA A 297 15.14 -3.08 -12.13
CA ALA A 297 15.66 -3.71 -10.91
C ALA A 297 16.00 -5.20 -11.12
N SER A 298 15.22 -5.92 -11.92
CA SER A 298 15.50 -7.33 -12.26
C SER A 298 16.80 -7.49 -13.05
N VAL A 299 17.12 -6.58 -13.97
CA VAL A 299 18.38 -6.60 -14.71
C VAL A 299 19.57 -6.41 -13.77
N GLN A 300 19.45 -5.50 -12.80
CA GLN A 300 20.53 -5.20 -11.85
C GLN A 300 20.73 -6.29 -10.80
N THR A 301 19.64 -6.91 -10.32
CA THR A 301 19.67 -7.84 -9.18
C THR A 301 19.63 -9.31 -9.58
N GLY A 302 19.21 -9.62 -10.81
CA GLY A 302 18.92 -10.98 -11.26
C GLY A 302 17.59 -11.57 -10.75
N ILE A 303 16.87 -10.86 -9.86
CA ILE A 303 15.62 -11.35 -9.26
C ILE A 303 14.49 -11.26 -10.30
N LYS A 304 13.73 -12.35 -10.49
CA LYS A 304 12.64 -12.43 -11.48
C LYS A 304 11.24 -12.42 -10.88
N GLN A 305 11.12 -12.80 -9.62
CA GLN A 305 9.85 -12.82 -8.90
C GLN A 305 9.52 -11.43 -8.35
N VAL A 306 8.27 -11.00 -8.59
CA VAL A 306 7.77 -9.69 -8.16
C VAL A 306 6.47 -9.87 -7.39
N ALA A 307 6.49 -9.63 -6.08
CA ALA A 307 5.28 -9.56 -5.27
C ALA A 307 4.46 -8.32 -5.63
N LEU A 308 3.17 -8.50 -5.90
CA LEU A 308 2.20 -7.44 -6.19
C LEU A 308 1.22 -7.34 -5.03
N CYS A 309 1.36 -6.31 -4.20
CA CYS A 309 0.60 -6.17 -2.95
C CYS A 309 0.36 -4.70 -2.55
N GLY A 310 -0.52 -4.50 -1.57
CA GLY A 310 -1.06 -3.19 -1.20
C GLY A 310 -2.44 -2.94 -1.84
N GLY A 311 -3.23 -2.08 -1.19
CA GLY A 311 -4.64 -1.85 -1.54
C GLY A 311 -4.90 -1.42 -2.99
N CYS A 312 -3.94 -0.78 -3.67
CA CYS A 312 -4.13 -0.37 -5.06
C CYS A 312 -4.26 -1.56 -6.04
N PHE A 313 -3.85 -2.78 -5.66
CA PHE A 313 -4.06 -3.98 -6.49
C PHE A 313 -5.48 -4.56 -6.42
N PHE A 314 -6.39 -3.95 -5.65
CA PHE A 314 -7.83 -4.21 -5.84
C PHE A 314 -8.29 -3.76 -7.23
N ASN A 315 -7.61 -2.75 -7.81
CA ASN A 315 -7.82 -2.31 -9.17
C ASN A 315 -7.48 -3.46 -10.15
N LYS A 316 -8.52 -4.00 -10.77
CA LYS A 316 -8.45 -5.14 -11.69
C LYS A 316 -7.68 -4.77 -12.95
N VAL A 317 -7.92 -3.58 -13.51
CA VAL A 317 -7.23 -3.10 -14.71
C VAL A 317 -5.72 -3.09 -14.51
N LEU A 318 -5.27 -2.51 -13.39
CA LEU A 318 -3.86 -2.42 -13.04
C LEU A 318 -3.26 -3.81 -12.80
N ARG A 319 -3.94 -4.65 -12.01
CA ARG A 319 -3.48 -6.01 -11.69
C ARG A 319 -3.33 -6.88 -12.93
N GLU A 320 -4.31 -6.87 -13.84
CA GLU A 320 -4.27 -7.65 -15.08
C GLU A 320 -3.19 -7.13 -16.03
N SER A 321 -3.10 -5.82 -16.22
CA SER A 321 -2.10 -5.18 -17.10
C SER A 321 -0.67 -5.49 -16.63
N LEU A 322 -0.41 -5.35 -15.33
CA LEU A 322 0.91 -5.64 -14.75
C LEU A 322 1.24 -7.13 -14.80
N SER A 323 0.30 -8.00 -14.44
CA SER A 323 0.55 -9.45 -14.45
C SER A 323 0.90 -9.93 -15.86
N GLN A 324 0.12 -9.53 -16.87
CA GLN A 324 0.37 -9.90 -18.26
C GLN A 324 1.68 -9.30 -18.78
N GLY A 325 1.92 -8.01 -18.52
CA GLY A 325 3.14 -7.32 -18.92
C GLY A 325 4.40 -7.91 -18.29
N MET A 326 4.35 -8.29 -17.01
CA MET A 326 5.45 -8.94 -16.30
C MET A 326 5.79 -10.29 -16.90
N MET A 327 4.78 -11.14 -17.15
CA MET A 327 5.00 -12.45 -17.78
C MET A 327 5.60 -12.30 -19.18
N ALA A 328 5.11 -11.35 -19.99
CA ALA A 328 5.66 -11.08 -21.32
C ALA A 328 7.12 -10.60 -21.28
N ALA A 329 7.52 -9.95 -20.19
CA ALA A 329 8.88 -9.48 -19.96
C ALA A 329 9.80 -10.50 -19.26
N GLY A 330 9.33 -11.73 -19.05
CA GLY A 330 10.10 -12.78 -18.37
C GLY A 330 10.22 -12.58 -16.85
N LEU A 331 9.34 -11.77 -16.25
CA LEU A 331 9.17 -11.67 -14.80
C LEU A 331 8.03 -12.60 -14.34
N THR A 332 8.06 -12.98 -13.07
CA THR A 332 7.04 -13.83 -12.44
C THR A 332 6.24 -13.00 -11.43
N PRO A 333 5.03 -12.52 -11.78
CA PRO A 333 4.19 -11.82 -10.82
C PRO A 333 3.67 -12.78 -9.75
N LEU A 334 3.77 -12.38 -8.49
CA LEU A 334 3.26 -13.10 -7.34
C LEU A 334 2.13 -12.29 -6.70
N LEU A 335 0.91 -12.79 -6.78
CA LEU A 335 -0.26 -12.23 -6.11
C LEU A 335 -0.58 -13.05 -4.86
N PRO A 336 -1.25 -12.46 -3.85
CA PRO A 336 -1.87 -13.21 -2.76
C PRO A 336 -2.75 -14.35 -3.28
N LYS A 337 -2.82 -15.48 -2.56
CA LYS A 337 -3.58 -16.66 -2.99
C LYS A 337 -4.90 -16.79 -2.24
N GLN A 338 -4.83 -16.71 -0.91
CA GLN A 338 -5.95 -16.82 0.03
C GLN A 338 -6.26 -15.47 0.68
N MET A 339 -5.21 -14.69 1.01
CA MET A 339 -5.40 -13.36 1.56
C MET A 339 -5.80 -12.36 0.47
N LEU A 340 -6.40 -11.24 0.90
CA LEU A 340 -6.63 -10.10 0.02
C LEU A 340 -5.35 -9.25 -0.08
N VAL A 341 -5.26 -8.44 -1.13
CA VAL A 341 -4.08 -7.59 -1.41
C VAL A 341 -3.88 -6.42 -0.43
N GLY A 342 -4.87 -6.10 0.42
CA GLY A 342 -4.82 -4.96 1.34
C GLY A 342 -4.51 -5.35 2.79
N ASP A 343 -4.82 -4.44 3.72
CA ASP A 343 -4.40 -4.48 5.13
C ASP A 343 -4.76 -5.74 5.92
N THR A 344 -5.76 -6.51 5.47
CA THR A 344 -6.11 -7.79 6.09
C THR A 344 -4.95 -8.80 6.05
N ALA A 345 -4.02 -8.67 5.10
CA ALA A 345 -2.83 -9.51 4.97
C ALA A 345 -1.65 -9.08 5.85
N ILE A 346 -1.67 -7.87 6.43
CA ILE A 346 -0.51 -7.30 7.13
C ILE A 346 -0.06 -8.17 8.31
N ALA A 347 -1.02 -8.73 9.07
CA ALA A 347 -0.68 -9.58 10.21
C ALA A 347 0.08 -10.85 9.81
N LEU A 348 -0.28 -11.47 8.67
CA LEU A 348 0.44 -12.61 8.13
C LEU A 348 1.88 -12.23 7.80
N GLY A 349 2.07 -11.11 7.10
CA GLY A 349 3.39 -10.62 6.75
C GLY A 349 4.25 -10.26 7.95
N GLN A 350 3.66 -9.61 8.95
CA GLN A 350 4.32 -9.29 10.23
C GLN A 350 4.82 -10.56 10.92
N ALA A 351 3.93 -11.55 11.09
CA ALA A 351 4.27 -12.80 11.77
C ALA A 351 5.34 -13.58 10.99
N TYR A 352 5.20 -13.68 9.66
CA TYR A 352 6.13 -14.42 8.81
C TYR A 352 7.53 -13.79 8.79
N ALA A 353 7.63 -12.48 8.58
CA ALA A 353 8.90 -11.76 8.57
C ALA A 353 9.62 -11.85 9.92
N ALA A 354 8.89 -11.70 11.02
CA ALA A 354 9.45 -11.81 12.36
C ALA A 354 9.90 -13.24 12.69
N ALA A 355 9.13 -14.24 12.27
CA ALA A 355 9.46 -15.65 12.51
C ALA A 355 10.71 -16.08 11.72
N LEU A 356 10.86 -15.65 10.46
CA LEU A 356 12.05 -15.93 9.64
C LEU A 356 13.32 -15.35 10.28
N LYS A 357 13.24 -14.15 10.84
CA LYS A 357 14.37 -13.49 11.51
C LYS A 357 14.79 -14.14 12.83
N THR A 358 13.87 -14.86 13.48
CA THR A 358 14.10 -15.49 14.79
C THR A 358 14.58 -16.94 14.67
N GLY A 359 14.40 -17.57 13.50
CA GLY A 359 14.87 -18.92 13.20
C GLY A 359 16.29 -19.01 12.63
N GLU A 360 16.91 -17.86 12.30
CA GLU A 360 18.35 -17.73 12.04
C GLU A 360 19.11 -17.56 13.36
#